data_AF-A0A7U9NI97-F1
#
_entry.id   AF-A0A7U9NI97-F1
#
_cell.length_a   1.000
_cell.length_b   1.000
_cell.length_c   1.000
_cell.angle_alpha   90.00
_cell.angle_beta   90.00
_cell.angle_gamma   90.00
#
_symmetry.space_group_name_H-M   'P 1'
#
loop_
_entity.id
_entity.type
_entity.pdbx_description
1 polymer ?
#
loop_
_entity_poly.entity_id
_entity_poly.type
_entity_poly.pdbx_seq_one_letter_code
_entity_poly.pdbx_strand_id
1 'polypeptide(L)'
;MADGNLDVLLRTTDNTTMSLEQSKKFNNTKRKINTICRALTLETQKYDPQKTIENINTYIMSPNKLDRILYSEISNYVFSLEMTQRGVFATNLEKLLLYSLDEKNNIVEDSKKLIVKIYDHFQLALHQIENVNNIFANSIEEAKENLQKEIKSVEKEYISILGIFAAIVLTFVGGITFSTSVLQNISAVSVFRLLLVIDFLAFILINVIYILVKFIFTINEKNAKLFNVKALNIACIVIVIVITAAWLFSANELSNFISKFLPWSK
;
A
#
# COMPACT_ATOMS: atom_id res chain seq x y z
N MET A 1 16.48 -25.54 -0.60
CA MET A 1 15.34 -26.48 -0.63
C MET A 1 14.31 -26.11 -1.71
N ALA A 2 14.74 -25.70 -2.92
CA ALA A 2 13.82 -25.39 -4.03
C ALA A 2 14.04 -26.30 -5.25
N ASP A 3 15.12 -27.10 -5.26
CA ASP A 3 15.54 -27.89 -6.42
C ASP A 3 14.74 -29.20 -6.58
N GLY A 4 14.28 -29.80 -5.47
CA GLY A 4 13.67 -31.13 -5.47
C GLY A 4 12.27 -31.22 -6.10
N ASN A 5 11.59 -30.09 -6.33
CA ASN A 5 10.22 -30.08 -6.85
C ASN A 5 10.16 -29.86 -8.37
N LEU A 6 11.24 -29.36 -8.98
CA LEU A 6 11.34 -29.18 -10.43
C LEU A 6 11.63 -30.51 -11.13
N ASP A 7 12.48 -31.33 -10.52
CA ASP A 7 12.83 -32.67 -11.02
C ASP A 7 11.62 -33.60 -11.09
N VAL A 8 10.65 -33.47 -10.17
CA VAL A 8 9.42 -34.29 -10.18
C VAL A 8 8.50 -33.93 -11.35
N LEU A 9 8.51 -32.67 -11.81
CA LEU A 9 7.73 -32.21 -12.96
C LEU A 9 8.32 -32.62 -14.31
N LEU A 10 9.62 -32.90 -14.36
CA LEU A 10 10.37 -33.18 -15.60
C LEU A 10 10.66 -34.67 -15.84
N ARG A 11 10.17 -35.59 -14.99
CA ARG A 11 10.45 -37.03 -15.11
C ARG A 11 9.84 -37.62 -16.39
N THR A 12 10.63 -37.66 -17.46
CA THR A 12 10.45 -38.60 -18.56
C THR A 12 11.03 -39.95 -18.14
N THR A 13 10.25 -41.02 -18.27
CA THR A 13 10.61 -42.41 -17.91
C THR A 13 11.59 -43.05 -18.91
N ASP A 14 12.57 -42.30 -19.40
CA ASP A 14 13.55 -42.79 -20.37
C ASP A 14 14.93 -42.97 -19.73
N ASN A 15 15.35 -44.23 -19.63
CA ASN A 15 16.66 -44.64 -19.11
C ASN A 15 17.83 -44.31 -20.08
N THR A 16 17.60 -43.48 -21.10
CA THR A 16 18.63 -42.98 -22.01
C THR A 16 18.86 -41.51 -21.71
N THR A 17 20.01 -41.19 -21.10
CA THR A 17 20.45 -39.82 -20.81
C THR A 17 20.89 -39.10 -22.10
N MET A 18 19.95 -38.88 -23.02
CA MET A 18 20.13 -38.00 -24.16
C MET A 18 20.01 -36.55 -23.68
N SER A 19 21.14 -35.89 -23.44
CA SER A 19 21.17 -34.48 -23.07
C SER A 19 21.45 -33.60 -24.29
N LEU A 20 20.70 -32.50 -24.43
CA LEU A 20 20.92 -31.49 -25.47
C LEU A 20 22.34 -30.90 -25.40
N GLU A 21 22.93 -30.86 -24.21
CA GLU A 21 24.30 -30.41 -23.97
C GLU A 21 25.37 -31.32 -24.59
N GLN A 22 25.03 -32.56 -24.91
CA GLN A 22 25.94 -33.48 -25.61
C GLN A 22 25.98 -33.21 -27.13
N SER A 23 25.03 -32.44 -27.67
CA SER A 23 24.96 -32.14 -29.10
C SER A 23 25.97 -31.08 -29.52
N LYS A 24 26.99 -31.50 -30.31
CA LYS A 24 27.99 -30.59 -30.89
C LYS A 24 27.35 -29.49 -31.75
N LYS A 25 26.30 -29.80 -32.53
CA LYS A 25 25.59 -28.83 -33.39
C LYS A 25 24.87 -27.77 -32.55
N PHE A 26 24.22 -28.19 -31.47
CA PHE A 26 23.52 -27.30 -30.56
C PHE A 26 24.49 -26.33 -29.87
N ASN A 27 25.55 -26.86 -29.25
CA ASN A 27 26.55 -26.05 -28.55
C ASN A 27 27.28 -25.07 -29.48
N ASN A 28 27.63 -25.49 -30.69
CA ASN A 28 28.26 -24.60 -31.65
C ASN A 28 27.33 -23.47 -32.09
N THR A 29 26.05 -23.78 -32.34
CA THR A 29 25.04 -22.76 -32.68
C THR A 29 24.87 -21.78 -31.53
N LYS A 30 24.67 -22.28 -30.30
CA LYS A 30 24.58 -21.46 -29.09
C LYS A 30 25.77 -20.52 -28.93
N ARG A 31 27.00 -21.03 -29.09
CA ARG A 31 28.22 -20.21 -29.00
C ARG A 31 28.28 -19.13 -30.09
N LYS A 32 27.93 -19.49 -31.33
CA LYS A 32 27.98 -18.56 -32.48
C LYS A 32 26.92 -17.46 -32.36
N ILE A 33 25.70 -17.78 -31.98
CA ILE A 33 24.64 -16.78 -31.73
C ILE A 33 25.04 -15.83 -30.59
N ASN A 34 25.57 -16.35 -29.48
CA ASN A 34 26.07 -15.51 -28.39
C ASN A 34 27.24 -14.60 -28.83
N THR A 35 28.10 -15.07 -29.73
CA THR A 35 29.18 -14.25 -30.29
C THR A 35 28.64 -13.09 -31.13
N ILE A 36 27.62 -13.36 -31.95
CA ILE A 36 26.95 -12.33 -32.75
C ILE A 36 26.26 -11.31 -31.84
N CYS A 37 25.55 -11.77 -30.81
CA CYS A 37 24.91 -10.88 -29.83
C CYS A 37 25.94 -10.00 -29.09
N ARG A 38 27.09 -10.55 -28.71
CA ARG A 38 28.18 -9.77 -28.09
C ARG A 38 28.75 -8.71 -29.03
N ALA A 39 28.87 -8.99 -30.33
CA ALA A 39 29.32 -8.00 -31.31
C ALA A 39 28.34 -6.82 -31.40
N LEU A 40 27.05 -7.09 -31.27
CA LEU A 40 25.99 -6.06 -31.26
C LEU A 40 25.99 -5.20 -29.98
N THR A 41 26.61 -5.65 -28.89
CA THR A 41 26.76 -4.87 -27.64
C THR A 41 28.04 -4.01 -27.62
N LEU A 42 28.85 -4.02 -28.68
CA LEU A 42 30.02 -3.13 -28.76
C LEU A 42 29.58 -1.66 -28.76
N GLU A 43 30.40 -0.77 -28.21
CA GLU A 43 30.16 0.67 -28.28
C GLU A 43 29.87 1.09 -29.73
N THR A 44 28.75 1.78 -29.95
CA THR A 44 28.21 2.08 -31.30
C THR A 44 29.22 2.77 -32.22
N GLN A 45 30.12 3.59 -31.66
CA GLN A 45 31.18 4.27 -32.40
C GLN A 45 32.24 3.30 -32.97
N LYS A 46 32.49 2.20 -32.27
CA LYS A 46 33.46 1.15 -32.66
C LYS A 46 32.82 0.01 -33.44
N TYR A 47 31.49 0.02 -33.56
CA TYR A 47 30.73 -1.04 -34.20
C TYR A 47 30.81 -0.97 -35.73
N ASP A 48 31.29 -2.07 -36.31
CA ASP A 48 31.47 -2.28 -37.75
C ASP A 48 30.55 -3.41 -38.23
N PRO A 49 29.51 -3.11 -39.05
CA PRO A 49 28.59 -4.10 -39.60
C PRO A 49 29.27 -5.21 -40.40
N GLN A 50 30.35 -4.89 -41.12
CA GLN A 50 31.00 -5.85 -42.02
C GLN A 50 31.59 -7.03 -41.23
N LYS A 51 32.24 -6.77 -40.09
CA LYS A 51 32.77 -7.82 -39.21
C LYS A 51 31.68 -8.74 -38.68
N THR A 52 30.50 -8.20 -38.38
CA THR A 52 29.36 -9.01 -37.93
C THR A 52 28.83 -9.88 -39.06
N ILE A 53 28.81 -9.37 -40.30
CA ILE A 53 28.41 -10.16 -41.48
C ILE A 53 29.41 -11.28 -41.77
N GLU A 54 30.71 -11.02 -41.64
CA GLU A 54 31.76 -12.05 -41.77
C GLU A 54 31.57 -13.17 -40.74
N ASN A 55 31.24 -12.81 -39.48
CA ASN A 55 30.91 -13.77 -38.44
C ASN A 55 29.64 -14.58 -38.76
N ILE A 56 28.63 -13.94 -39.34
CA ILE A 56 27.39 -14.58 -39.80
C ILE A 56 27.68 -15.55 -40.96
N ASN A 57 28.43 -15.12 -41.97
CA ASN A 57 28.82 -15.94 -43.11
C ASN A 57 29.59 -17.18 -42.64
N THR A 58 30.54 -17.00 -41.72
CA THR A 58 31.32 -18.08 -41.11
C THR A 58 30.42 -19.08 -40.38
N TYR A 59 29.37 -18.60 -39.70
CA TYR A 59 28.38 -19.47 -39.06
C TYR A 59 27.53 -20.22 -40.08
N ILE A 60 27.06 -19.57 -41.15
CA ILE A 60 26.22 -20.19 -42.18
C ILE A 60 26.98 -21.29 -42.93
N MET A 61 28.27 -21.08 -43.21
CA MET A 61 29.13 -22.05 -43.90
C MET A 61 29.62 -23.20 -42.99
N SER A 62 29.40 -23.11 -41.67
CA SER A 62 29.84 -24.15 -40.74
C SER A 62 29.00 -25.44 -40.92
N PRO A 63 29.63 -26.62 -41.11
CA PRO A 63 28.92 -27.89 -41.27
C PRO A 63 28.23 -28.35 -39.98
N ASN A 64 28.69 -27.85 -38.82
CA ASN A 64 28.17 -28.21 -37.50
C ASN A 64 27.22 -27.13 -36.94
N LYS A 65 26.24 -26.69 -37.73
CA LYS A 65 25.20 -25.75 -37.30
C LYS A 65 23.84 -26.44 -37.19
N LEU A 66 22.90 -25.78 -36.51
CA LEU A 66 21.48 -26.08 -36.64
C LEU A 66 20.89 -25.35 -37.86
N ASP A 67 19.86 -25.94 -38.47
CA ASP A 67 19.17 -25.33 -39.62
C ASP A 67 18.36 -24.10 -39.20
N ARG A 68 17.86 -24.11 -37.96
CA ARG A 68 17.14 -23.00 -37.34
C ARG A 68 18.01 -22.35 -36.27
N ILE A 69 17.94 -21.03 -36.17
CA ILE A 69 18.65 -20.29 -35.13
C ILE A 69 17.93 -20.39 -33.78
N LEU A 70 18.72 -20.26 -32.72
CA LEU A 70 18.22 -20.33 -31.35
C LEU A 70 17.73 -18.96 -30.91
N TYR A 71 16.43 -18.71 -31.11
CA TYR A 71 15.77 -17.50 -30.64
C TYR A 71 15.86 -17.34 -29.12
N SER A 72 15.78 -18.44 -28.38
CA SER A 72 15.95 -18.47 -26.93
C SER A 72 17.29 -17.90 -26.47
N GLU A 73 18.36 -18.10 -27.24
CA GLU A 73 19.69 -17.56 -26.90
C GLU A 73 19.76 -16.05 -27.14
N ILE A 74 19.08 -15.55 -28.18
CA ILE A 74 18.95 -14.10 -28.43
C ILE A 74 18.15 -13.46 -27.31
N SER A 75 16.95 -13.98 -27.02
CA SER A 75 16.07 -13.46 -25.97
C SER A 75 16.76 -13.50 -24.60
N ASN A 76 17.38 -14.62 -24.23
CA ASN A 76 18.11 -14.75 -22.96
C ASN A 76 19.25 -13.74 -22.85
N TYR A 77 20.01 -13.53 -23.93
CA TYR A 77 21.04 -12.51 -23.95
C TYR A 77 20.46 -11.11 -23.74
N VAL A 78 19.40 -10.75 -24.49
CA VAL A 78 18.73 -9.43 -24.39
C VAL A 78 18.13 -9.19 -23.01
N PHE A 79 17.51 -10.21 -22.41
CA PHE A 79 16.97 -10.13 -21.05
C PHE A 79 18.06 -9.86 -20.01
N SER A 80 19.26 -10.41 -20.20
CA SER A 80 20.40 -10.18 -19.31
C SER A 80 21.04 -8.79 -19.43
N LEU A 81 20.79 -8.07 -20.53
CA LEU A 81 21.34 -6.73 -20.74
C LEU A 81 20.63 -5.67 -19.90
N GLU A 82 21.37 -4.64 -19.49
CA GLU A 82 20.78 -3.42 -18.94
C GLU A 82 20.11 -2.56 -20.03
N MET A 83 19.24 -1.62 -19.63
CA MET A 83 18.50 -0.75 -20.56
C MET A 83 19.43 0.01 -21.52
N THR A 84 20.58 0.50 -21.03
CA THR A 84 21.59 1.20 -21.82
C THR A 84 22.22 0.29 -22.88
N GLN A 85 22.60 -0.93 -22.49
CA GLN A 85 23.18 -1.94 -23.38
C GLN A 85 22.17 -2.43 -24.41
N ARG A 86 20.88 -2.56 -24.05
CA ARG A 86 19.79 -2.86 -24.99
C ARG A 86 19.64 -1.75 -26.03
N GLY A 87 19.77 -0.49 -25.64
CA GLY A 87 19.80 0.64 -26.56
C GLY A 87 20.94 0.56 -27.57
N VAL A 88 22.16 0.29 -27.10
CA VAL A 88 23.34 0.08 -27.96
C VAL A 88 23.12 -1.09 -28.92
N PHE A 89 22.59 -2.21 -28.42
CA PHE A 89 22.26 -3.38 -29.22
C PHE A 89 21.26 -3.05 -30.32
N ALA A 90 20.18 -2.33 -29.99
CA ALA A 90 19.16 -1.90 -30.95
C ALA A 90 19.77 -1.07 -32.07
N THR A 91 20.55 -0.04 -31.73
CA THR A 91 21.18 0.86 -32.72
C THR A 91 22.17 0.10 -33.62
N ASN A 92 22.98 -0.78 -33.05
CA ASN A 92 23.95 -1.56 -33.83
C ASN A 92 23.26 -2.58 -34.74
N LEU A 93 22.18 -3.20 -34.28
CA LEU A 93 21.39 -4.14 -35.06
C LEU A 93 20.64 -3.45 -36.19
N GLU A 94 20.10 -2.26 -35.96
CA GLU A 94 19.51 -1.42 -36.99
C GLU A 94 20.56 -1.02 -38.05
N LYS A 95 21.74 -0.57 -37.62
CA LYS A 95 22.87 -0.29 -38.53
C LYS A 95 23.26 -1.52 -39.35
N LEU A 96 23.28 -2.70 -38.74
CA LEU A 96 23.56 -3.98 -39.42
C LEU A 96 22.48 -4.31 -40.46
N LEU A 97 21.21 -4.16 -40.09
CA LEU A 97 20.09 -4.42 -40.99
C LEU A 97 20.14 -3.48 -42.20
N LEU A 98 20.29 -2.17 -41.98
CA LEU A 98 20.41 -1.18 -43.05
C LEU A 98 21.59 -1.50 -43.98
N TYR A 99 22.76 -1.83 -43.41
CA TYR A 99 23.94 -2.21 -44.20
C TYR A 99 23.69 -3.47 -45.05
N SER A 100 22.93 -4.43 -44.52
CA SER A 100 22.61 -5.68 -45.23
C SER A 100 21.59 -5.51 -46.37
N LEU A 101 20.74 -4.48 -46.27
CA LEU A 101 19.72 -4.18 -47.28
C LEU A 101 20.24 -3.26 -48.39
N ASP A 102 21.35 -2.54 -48.18
CA ASP A 102 21.99 -1.73 -49.22
C ASP A 102 22.60 -2.63 -50.31
N GLU A 103 22.06 -2.51 -51.53
CA GLU A 103 22.47 -3.29 -52.70
C GLU A 103 23.95 -3.11 -53.06
N LYS A 104 24.55 -1.96 -52.70
CA LYS A 104 25.97 -1.68 -52.98
C LYS A 104 26.92 -2.63 -52.25
N ASN A 105 26.49 -3.20 -51.12
CA ASN A 105 27.34 -4.03 -50.27
C ASN A 105 27.38 -5.50 -50.69
N ASN A 106 26.55 -5.93 -51.66
CA ASN A 106 26.51 -7.28 -52.23
C ASN A 106 26.57 -8.44 -51.19
N ILE A 107 25.67 -8.38 -50.20
CA ILE A 107 25.59 -9.38 -49.12
C ILE A 107 24.86 -10.64 -49.56
N VAL A 108 25.37 -11.81 -49.13
CA VAL A 108 24.76 -13.13 -49.39
C VAL A 108 23.33 -13.19 -48.83
N GLU A 109 22.41 -13.72 -49.62
CA GLU A 109 20.98 -13.77 -49.30
C GLU A 109 20.66 -14.50 -47.97
N ASP A 110 21.36 -15.59 -47.67
CA ASP A 110 21.19 -16.32 -46.41
C ASP A 110 21.59 -15.50 -45.18
N SER A 111 22.57 -14.61 -45.35
CA SER A 111 23.02 -13.71 -44.29
C SER A 111 22.02 -12.60 -44.05
N LYS A 112 21.42 -12.04 -45.12
CA LYS A 112 20.29 -11.11 -45.00
C LYS A 112 19.13 -11.75 -44.23
N LYS A 113 18.73 -12.97 -44.60
CA LYS A 113 17.67 -13.72 -43.90
C LYS A 113 18.00 -13.94 -42.43
N LEU A 114 19.26 -14.21 -42.09
CA LEU A 114 19.66 -14.37 -40.69
C LEU A 114 19.56 -13.06 -39.92
N ILE A 115 20.05 -11.94 -40.49
CA ILE A 115 20.01 -10.61 -39.87
C ILE A 115 18.56 -10.19 -39.60
N VAL A 116 17.67 -10.38 -40.59
CA VAL A 116 16.24 -10.10 -40.43
C VAL A 116 15.64 -10.93 -39.30
N LYS A 117 15.98 -12.22 -39.18
CA LYS A 117 15.52 -13.04 -38.05
C LYS A 117 16.06 -12.55 -36.71
N ILE A 118 17.32 -12.12 -36.63
CA ILE A 118 17.88 -11.58 -35.38
C ILE A 118 17.15 -10.28 -35.01
N TYR A 119 16.89 -9.41 -35.99
CA TYR A 119 16.12 -8.18 -35.79
C TYR A 119 14.72 -8.46 -35.26
N ASP A 120 13.97 -9.34 -35.92
CA ASP A 120 12.60 -9.70 -35.53
C ASP A 120 12.54 -10.28 -34.10
N HIS A 121 13.46 -11.20 -33.76
CA HIS A 121 13.51 -11.80 -32.43
C HIS A 121 13.98 -10.84 -31.34
N PHE A 122 14.84 -9.88 -31.69
CA PHE A 122 15.22 -8.80 -30.78
C PHE A 122 14.03 -7.89 -30.48
N GLN A 123 13.29 -7.47 -31.51
CA GLN A 123 12.09 -6.62 -31.32
C GLN A 123 11.02 -7.33 -30.50
N LEU A 124 10.77 -8.62 -30.77
CA LEU A 124 9.86 -9.43 -29.96
C LEU A 124 10.32 -9.48 -28.49
N ALA A 125 11.61 -9.69 -28.23
CA ALA A 125 12.15 -9.70 -26.87
C ALA A 125 12.00 -8.33 -26.17
N LEU A 126 12.17 -7.22 -26.90
CA LEU A 126 11.91 -5.88 -26.36
C LEU A 126 10.45 -5.68 -25.98
N HIS A 127 9.51 -6.06 -26.84
CA HIS A 127 8.07 -5.98 -26.52
C HIS A 127 7.70 -6.86 -25.32
N GLN A 128 8.32 -8.03 -25.18
CA GLN A 128 8.14 -8.89 -24.02
C GLN A 128 8.64 -8.21 -22.74
N ILE A 129 9.82 -7.59 -22.76
CA ILE A 129 10.35 -6.82 -21.63
C ILE A 129 9.40 -5.68 -21.26
N GLU A 130 8.94 -4.91 -22.24
CA GLU A 130 8.07 -3.76 -22.02
C GLU A 130 6.72 -4.17 -21.43
N ASN A 131 6.10 -5.23 -21.98
CA ASN A 131 4.85 -5.74 -21.45
C ASN A 131 4.99 -6.26 -20.01
N VAL A 132 6.08 -6.98 -19.71
CA VAL A 132 6.39 -7.43 -18.36
C VAL A 132 6.57 -6.25 -17.41
N ASN A 133 7.31 -5.21 -17.82
CA ASN A 133 7.48 -4.00 -17.02
C ASN A 133 6.15 -3.28 -16.76
N ASN A 134 5.27 -3.20 -17.75
CA ASN A 134 3.94 -2.59 -17.60
C ASN A 134 3.06 -3.39 -16.62
N ILE A 135 3.09 -4.72 -16.71
CA ILE A 135 2.39 -5.60 -15.75
C ILE A 135 2.92 -5.38 -14.33
N PHE A 136 4.25 -5.30 -14.16
CA PHE A 136 4.86 -5.03 -12.86
C PHE A 136 4.54 -3.63 -12.34
N ALA A 137 4.55 -2.60 -13.18
CA ALA A 137 4.19 -1.25 -12.79
C ALA A 137 2.73 -1.18 -12.31
N ASN A 138 1.82 -1.82 -13.04
CA ASN A 138 0.40 -1.88 -12.67
C ASN A 138 0.18 -2.63 -11.34
N SER A 139 0.86 -3.76 -11.13
CA SER A 139 0.73 -4.52 -9.89
C SER A 139 1.32 -3.79 -8.68
N ILE A 140 2.40 -3.02 -8.87
CA ILE A 140 2.97 -2.14 -7.84
C ILE A 140 1.99 -1.01 -7.49
N GLU A 141 1.37 -0.37 -8.48
CA GLU A 141 0.40 0.70 -8.21
C GLU A 141 -0.84 0.15 -7.49
N GLU A 142 -1.36 -1.03 -7.91
CA GLU A 142 -2.45 -1.70 -7.21
C GLU A 142 -2.09 -2.05 -5.76
N ALA A 143 -0.90 -2.60 -5.52
CA ALA A 143 -0.43 -2.91 -4.17
C ALA A 143 -0.31 -1.65 -3.30
N LYS A 144 0.18 -0.54 -3.86
CA LYS A 144 0.27 0.76 -3.19
C LYS A 144 -1.11 1.31 -2.86
N GLU A 145 -2.09 1.24 -3.76
CA GLU A 145 -3.46 1.66 -3.49
C GLU A 145 -4.09 0.84 -2.36
N ASN A 146 -3.90 -0.48 -2.37
CA ASN A 146 -4.41 -1.36 -1.33
C ASN A 146 -3.76 -1.07 0.03
N LEU A 147 -2.45 -0.88 0.08
CA LEU A 147 -1.75 -0.46 1.30
C LEU A 147 -2.23 0.89 1.80
N GLN A 148 -2.48 1.87 0.92
CA GLN A 148 -3.02 3.17 1.33
C GLN A 148 -4.43 3.04 1.93
N LYS A 149 -5.28 2.15 1.40
CA LYS A 149 -6.60 1.87 1.97
C LYS A 149 -6.49 1.21 3.34
N GLU A 150 -5.59 0.24 3.50
CA GLU A 150 -5.33 -0.41 4.78
C GLU A 150 -4.78 0.57 5.83
N ILE A 151 -3.82 1.42 5.46
CA ILE A 151 -3.28 2.46 6.34
C ILE A 151 -4.38 3.40 6.82
N LYS A 152 -5.25 3.88 5.91
CA LYS A 152 -6.40 4.73 6.29
C LYS A 152 -7.37 4.01 7.24
N SER A 153 -7.58 2.71 7.03
CA SER A 153 -8.40 1.89 7.93
C SER A 153 -7.75 1.78 9.32
N VAL A 154 -6.45 1.53 9.38
CA VAL A 154 -5.68 1.46 10.64
C VAL A 154 -5.65 2.80 11.35
N GLU A 155 -5.50 3.92 10.64
CA GLU A 155 -5.57 5.27 11.21
C GLU A 155 -6.93 5.53 11.88
N LYS A 156 -8.02 5.11 11.23
CA LYS A 156 -9.39 5.20 11.78
C LYS A 156 -9.55 4.36 13.04
N GLU A 157 -9.04 3.13 13.05
CA GLU A 157 -9.04 2.26 14.24
C GLU A 157 -8.18 2.85 15.36
N TYR A 158 -7.02 3.42 15.04
CA TYR A 158 -6.15 4.08 16.01
C TYR A 158 -6.83 5.28 16.68
N ILE A 159 -7.46 6.17 15.89
CA ILE A 159 -8.22 7.31 16.43
C ILE A 159 -9.37 6.82 17.33
N SER A 160 -10.01 5.69 16.97
CA SER A 160 -11.03 5.07 17.82
C SER A 160 -10.49 4.66 19.19
N ILE A 161 -9.39 3.92 19.19
CA ILE A 161 -8.75 3.42 20.41
C ILE A 161 -8.34 4.61 21.29
N LEU A 162 -7.71 5.62 20.70
CA LEU A 162 -7.33 6.84 21.41
C LEU A 162 -8.55 7.56 22.00
N GLY A 163 -9.65 7.66 21.24
CA GLY A 163 -10.91 8.24 21.70
C GLY A 163 -11.50 7.49 22.90
N ILE A 164 -11.48 6.15 22.88
CA ILE A 164 -11.94 5.32 24.00
C ILE A 164 -11.06 5.55 25.23
N PHE A 165 -9.73 5.53 25.07
CA PHE A 165 -8.81 5.81 26.18
C PHE A 165 -9.03 7.19 26.77
N ALA A 166 -9.17 8.23 25.93
CA ALA A 166 -9.45 9.59 26.39
C ALA A 166 -10.77 9.68 27.18
N ALA A 167 -11.84 9.02 26.70
CA ALA A 167 -13.12 8.99 27.40
C ALA A 167 -13.04 8.28 28.76
N ILE A 168 -12.31 7.16 28.85
CA ILE A 168 -12.08 6.43 30.10
C ILE A 168 -11.32 7.32 31.09
N VAL A 169 -10.19 7.90 30.67
CA VAL A 169 -9.37 8.79 31.52
C VAL A 169 -10.17 10.01 31.98
N LEU A 170 -10.90 10.66 31.07
CA LEU A 170 -11.73 11.83 31.41
C LEU A 170 -12.82 11.48 32.43
N THR A 171 -13.47 10.33 32.29
CA THR A 171 -14.50 9.88 33.24
C THR A 171 -13.92 9.61 34.62
N PHE A 172 -12.76 8.95 34.72
CA PHE A 172 -12.11 8.67 35.99
C PHE A 172 -11.57 9.94 36.66
N VAL A 173 -10.77 10.75 35.93
CA VAL A 173 -10.18 11.98 36.48
C VAL A 173 -11.27 13.00 36.81
N GLY A 174 -12.24 13.19 35.91
CA GLY A 174 -13.38 14.07 36.11
C GLY A 174 -14.24 13.62 37.30
N GLY A 175 -14.56 12.33 37.39
CA GLY A 175 -15.33 11.76 38.50
C GLY A 175 -14.62 11.93 39.85
N ILE A 176 -13.34 11.56 39.95
CA ILE A 176 -12.56 11.68 41.20
C ILE A 176 -12.42 13.15 41.61
N THR A 177 -12.08 14.04 40.67
CA THR A 177 -11.89 15.47 40.96
C THR A 177 -13.19 16.12 41.41
N PHE A 178 -14.31 15.77 40.75
CA PHE A 178 -15.63 16.25 41.12
C PHE A 178 -16.05 15.74 42.51
N SER A 179 -15.96 14.44 42.77
CA SER A 179 -16.28 13.87 44.09
C SER A 179 -15.44 14.50 45.21
N THR A 180 -14.14 14.69 44.98
CA THR A 180 -13.24 15.33 45.96
C THR A 180 -13.65 16.78 46.23
N SER A 181 -13.95 17.55 45.18
CA SER A 181 -14.37 18.95 45.31
C SER A 181 -15.69 19.10 46.08
N VAL A 182 -16.64 18.19 45.85
CA VAL A 182 -17.92 18.15 46.59
C VAL A 182 -17.69 17.82 48.06
N LEU A 183 -16.91 16.78 48.36
CA LEU A 183 -16.64 16.36 49.74
C LEU A 183 -15.87 17.44 50.54
N GLN A 184 -14.94 18.14 49.91
CA GLN A 184 -14.19 19.23 50.54
C GLN A 184 -15.06 20.43 50.92
N ASN A 185 -16.11 20.72 50.14
CA ASN A 185 -16.96 21.89 50.34
C ASN A 185 -18.28 21.60 51.06
N ILE A 186 -18.53 20.35 51.47
CA ILE A 186 -19.80 19.90 52.04
C ILE A 186 -20.16 20.61 53.35
N SER A 187 -19.16 21.01 54.14
CA SER A 187 -19.33 21.70 55.42
C SER A 187 -19.26 23.23 55.32
N ALA A 188 -18.71 23.76 54.22
CA ALA A 188 -18.44 25.19 54.07
C ALA A 188 -19.60 25.96 53.41
N VAL A 189 -20.43 25.28 52.61
CA VAL A 189 -21.49 25.90 51.81
C VAL A 189 -22.83 25.30 52.21
N SER A 190 -23.92 26.10 52.13
CA SER A 190 -25.25 25.57 52.38
C SER A 190 -25.61 24.46 51.37
N VAL A 191 -26.27 23.41 51.86
CA VAL A 191 -26.62 22.22 51.09
C VAL A 191 -27.32 22.58 49.76
N PHE A 192 -28.26 23.53 49.77
CA PHE A 192 -28.98 23.95 48.58
C PHE A 192 -28.10 24.66 47.54
N ARG A 193 -27.15 25.52 47.96
CA ARG A 193 -26.23 26.21 47.04
C ARG A 193 -25.22 25.23 46.45
N LEU A 194 -24.72 24.31 47.29
CA LEU A 194 -23.80 23.25 46.87
C LEU A 194 -24.46 22.35 45.80
N LEU A 195 -25.68 21.88 46.05
CA LEU A 195 -26.42 21.03 45.10
C LEU A 195 -26.69 21.72 43.75
N LEU A 196 -27.02 23.02 43.75
CA LEU A 196 -27.22 23.75 42.49
C LEU A 196 -25.94 23.86 41.65
N VAL A 197 -24.80 24.13 42.28
CA VAL A 197 -23.51 24.22 41.57
C VAL A 197 -23.07 22.84 41.06
N ILE A 198 -23.28 21.78 41.86
CA ILE A 198 -23.01 20.38 41.48
C ILE A 198 -23.82 19.99 40.26
N ASP A 199 -25.13 20.26 40.26
CA ASP A 199 -26.01 19.90 39.14
C ASP A 199 -25.68 20.69 37.88
N PHE A 200 -25.35 21.99 38.01
CA PHE A 200 -24.91 22.81 36.88
C PHE A 200 -23.60 22.31 36.26
N LEU A 201 -22.60 21.96 37.09
CA LEU A 201 -21.34 21.40 36.60
C LEU A 201 -21.53 20.02 35.96
N ALA A 202 -22.38 19.17 36.54
CA ALA A 202 -22.73 17.88 35.98
C ALA A 202 -23.41 18.03 34.61
N PHE A 203 -24.32 19.00 34.45
CA PHE A 203 -24.95 19.31 33.19
C PHE A 203 -23.94 19.66 32.09
N ILE A 204 -22.97 20.55 32.38
CA ILE A 204 -21.92 20.91 31.42
C ILE A 204 -21.09 19.67 31.06
N LEU A 205 -20.66 18.90 32.06
CA LEU A 205 -19.76 17.76 31.87
C LEU A 205 -20.41 16.65 31.04
N ILE A 206 -21.70 16.35 31.27
CA ILE A 206 -22.45 15.35 30.49
C ILE A 206 -22.59 15.76 29.02
N ASN A 207 -22.85 17.05 28.74
CA ASN A 207 -22.96 17.54 27.38
C ASN A 207 -21.61 17.49 26.63
N VAL A 208 -20.50 17.83 27.32
CA VAL A 208 -19.15 17.72 26.74
C VAL A 208 -18.80 16.26 26.43
N ILE A 209 -19.05 15.33 27.36
CA ILE A 209 -18.82 13.89 27.13
C ILE A 209 -19.65 13.41 25.93
N TYR A 210 -20.91 13.82 25.83
CA TYR A 210 -21.75 13.44 24.71
C TYR A 210 -21.19 13.91 23.36
N ILE A 211 -20.73 15.16 23.26
CA ILE A 211 -20.12 15.68 22.04
C ILE A 211 -18.88 14.87 21.66
N LEU A 212 -18.01 14.55 22.63
CA LEU A 212 -16.81 13.75 22.41
C LEU A 212 -17.14 12.33 21.94
N VAL A 213 -18.09 11.65 22.59
CA VAL A 213 -18.50 10.30 22.21
C VAL A 213 -19.15 10.31 20.82
N LYS A 214 -20.01 11.29 20.53
CA LYS A 214 -20.62 11.46 19.20
C LYS A 214 -19.55 11.67 18.12
N PHE A 215 -18.54 12.48 18.39
CA PHE A 215 -17.42 12.73 17.48
C PHE A 215 -16.65 11.43 17.16
N ILE A 216 -16.36 10.60 18.16
CA ILE A 216 -15.71 9.30 17.98
C ILE A 216 -16.57 8.37 17.10
N PHE A 217 -17.88 8.31 17.33
CA PHE A 217 -18.79 7.51 16.49
C PHE A 217 -18.86 8.02 15.04
N THR A 218 -18.84 9.34 14.85
CA THR A 218 -18.85 9.98 13.53
C THR A 218 -17.57 9.66 12.75
N ILE A 219 -16.39 9.77 13.37
CA ILE A 219 -15.11 9.38 12.74
C ILE A 219 -15.13 7.91 12.33
N ASN A 220 -15.81 7.07 13.11
CA ASN A 220 -15.90 5.65 12.86
C ASN A 220 -16.93 5.25 11.79
N GLU A 221 -17.66 6.20 11.21
CA GLU A 221 -18.74 5.98 10.26
C GLU A 221 -19.80 4.98 10.78
N LYS A 222 -19.90 4.86 12.11
CA LYS A 222 -20.89 4.01 12.76
C LYS A 222 -22.09 4.87 13.14
N ASN A 223 -23.22 4.60 12.51
CA ASN A 223 -24.50 5.20 12.87
C ASN A 223 -25.07 4.50 14.12
N ALA A 224 -24.51 4.82 15.28
CA ALA A 224 -25.05 4.35 16.55
C ALA A 224 -26.21 5.25 17.01
N LYS A 225 -27.31 4.64 17.44
CA LYS A 225 -28.33 5.35 18.22
C LYS A 225 -27.73 5.68 19.59
N LEU A 226 -27.17 6.88 19.71
CA LEU A 226 -26.69 7.39 20.98
C LEU A 226 -27.84 7.58 21.99
N PHE A 227 -27.50 7.56 23.27
CA PHE A 227 -28.43 7.82 24.37
C PHE A 227 -29.13 9.18 24.17
N ASN A 228 -30.39 9.28 24.60
CA ASN A 228 -31.20 10.47 24.41
C ASN A 228 -30.80 11.58 25.39
N VAL A 229 -29.80 12.38 25.05
CA VAL A 229 -29.29 13.49 25.89
C VAL A 229 -30.37 14.49 26.25
N LYS A 230 -31.40 14.65 25.42
CA LYS A 230 -32.53 15.53 25.74
C LYS A 230 -33.23 15.07 27.03
N ALA A 231 -33.40 13.77 27.23
CA ALA A 231 -34.00 13.24 28.45
C ALA A 231 -33.11 13.50 29.68
N LEU A 232 -31.79 13.37 29.52
CA LEU A 232 -30.83 13.60 30.60
C LEU A 232 -30.76 15.09 30.98
N ASN A 233 -30.75 15.98 29.99
CA ASN A 233 -30.82 17.43 30.19
C ASN A 233 -32.14 17.85 30.86
N ILE A 234 -33.27 17.25 30.48
CA ILE A 234 -34.57 17.47 31.15
C ILE A 234 -34.51 17.01 32.60
N ALA A 235 -33.89 15.86 32.89
CA ALA A 235 -33.73 15.37 34.26
C ALA A 235 -32.94 16.36 35.13
N CYS A 236 -31.83 16.92 34.65
CA CYS A 236 -31.10 17.98 35.36
C CYS A 236 -32.00 19.20 35.62
N ILE A 237 -32.75 19.67 34.63
CA ILE A 237 -33.67 20.82 34.81
C ILE A 237 -34.73 20.53 35.89
N VAL A 238 -35.29 19.32 35.92
CA VAL A 238 -36.25 18.90 36.97
C VAL A 238 -35.58 18.91 38.34
N ILE A 239 -34.34 18.44 38.45
CA ILE A 239 -33.56 18.47 39.71
C ILE A 239 -33.36 19.91 40.19
N VAL A 240 -33.00 20.85 39.31
CA VAL A 240 -32.92 22.29 39.65
C VAL A 240 -34.23 22.83 40.21
N ILE A 241 -35.36 22.50 39.57
CA ILE A 241 -36.70 22.96 40.01
C ILE A 241 -37.03 22.40 41.40
N VAL A 242 -36.72 21.12 41.64
CA VAL A 242 -36.95 20.47 42.94
C VAL A 242 -36.08 21.10 44.03
N ILE A 243 -34.81 21.37 43.76
CA ILE A 243 -33.88 21.99 44.73
C ILE A 243 -34.35 23.40 45.08
N THR A 244 -34.74 24.19 44.08
CA THR A 244 -35.23 25.57 44.31
C THR A 244 -36.57 25.59 45.04
N ALA A 245 -37.49 24.68 44.74
CA ALA A 245 -38.75 24.53 45.48
C ALA A 245 -38.52 24.10 46.94
N ALA A 246 -37.63 23.14 47.18
CA ALA A 246 -37.28 22.69 48.53
C ALA A 246 -36.61 23.80 49.36
N TRP A 247 -35.79 24.64 48.72
CA TRP A 247 -35.21 25.82 49.36
C TRP A 247 -36.28 26.84 49.76
N LEU A 248 -37.24 27.13 48.87
CA LEU A 248 -38.37 28.03 49.15
C LEU A 248 -39.26 27.50 50.29
N PHE A 249 -39.55 26.20 50.30
CA PHE A 249 -40.39 25.58 51.33
C PHE A 249 -39.69 25.57 52.71
N SER A 250 -38.39 25.24 52.75
CA SER A 250 -37.59 25.30 53.98
C SER A 250 -37.49 26.74 54.52
N ALA A 251 -37.37 27.74 53.64
CA ALA A 251 -37.37 29.15 54.03
C ALA A 251 -38.74 29.60 54.60
N ASN A 252 -39.85 29.13 54.00
CA ASN A 252 -41.21 29.42 54.46
C ASN A 252 -41.57 28.73 55.78
N GLU A 253 -41.17 27.47 56.00
CA GLU A 253 -41.42 26.78 57.26
C GLU A 253 -40.58 27.35 58.41
N LEU A 254 -39.33 27.76 58.16
CA LEU A 254 -38.50 28.44 59.17
C LEU A 254 -39.10 29.79 59.58
N SER A 255 -39.60 30.57 58.62
CA SER A 255 -40.28 31.86 58.88
C SER A 255 -41.57 31.68 59.70
N ASN A 256 -42.39 30.70 59.34
CA ASN A 256 -43.65 30.42 60.06
C ASN A 256 -43.39 29.84 61.46
N PHE A 257 -42.34 29.04 61.64
CA PHE A 257 -41.94 28.51 62.95
C PHE A 257 -41.40 29.60 63.88
N ILE A 258 -40.59 30.54 63.37
CA ILE A 258 -40.10 31.71 64.14
C ILE A 258 -41.26 32.62 64.56
N SER A 259 -42.25 32.83 63.69
CA SER A 259 -43.43 33.67 64.00
C SER A 259 -44.34 33.11 65.10
N LYS A 260 -44.33 31.78 65.31
CA LYS A 260 -45.12 31.12 66.36
C LYS A 260 -44.41 31.08 67.72
N PHE A 261 -43.09 31.25 67.77
CA PHE A 261 -42.30 31.05 68.99
C PHE A 261 -41.74 32.34 69.62
N LEU A 262 -41.85 33.51 68.97
CA LEU A 262 -41.53 34.79 69.60
C LEU A 262 -42.79 35.44 70.21
N PRO A 263 -42.95 35.49 71.54
CA PRO A 263 -44.14 36.03 72.19
C PRO A 263 -44.05 37.54 72.47
N TRP A 264 -43.40 38.33 71.61
CA TRP A 264 -43.29 39.79 71.79
C TRP A 264 -43.39 40.59 70.48
N SER A 265 -44.56 40.52 69.84
CA SER A 265 -45.06 41.63 69.01
C SER A 265 -46.59 41.67 69.01
N LYS A 266 -47.17 41.80 70.20
CA LYS A 266 -48.28 42.72 70.47
C LYS A 266 -48.28 43.08 71.94
#